data_AF-A0A957GFZ6-F1
#
_entry.id   AF-A0A957GFZ6-F1
#
_cell.length_a   1.000
_cell.length_b   1.000
_cell.length_c   1.000
_cell.angle_alpha   90.00
_cell.angle_beta   90.00
_cell.angle_gamma   90.00
#
_symmetry.space_group_name_H-M   'P 1'
#
loop_
_entity.id
_entity.type
_entity.pdbx_description
1 polymer ?
#
loop_
_entity_poly.entity_id
_entity_poly.type
_entity_poly.pdbx_seq_one_letter_code
_entity_poly.pdbx_strand_id
1 'polypeptide(L)'
;MKEKKKRLRQLSPWIGRLLLGLLLLLGLLLAASALYNRTLPTASATPDQLGAAEKARLAEFWQLRQQLGDGVWPGWSNTPSPVIVYNESHAFLLGYPDAPPDGWQTVPRGEPHGGAWQPVPNDNFNGQPYYAQPLPADGTTPQAFVVRVGNRWVSSMQTMAWTEISFTDQLRRDLPGFLTAVFPYPLVTNLFIRGSDGYIALLTHEAFHAYQGELAPEKVAAAETAVSQQESLYPQNDVLIANWQTELDLLAAALQPGADTANLARQFLAQRQQRRQQANLSPELIAYEQQREWLEGLARYVELEMWRQAAQTDGYTPVPALRDDAKFSGYATFDQRWQQEIDQIGRMADGGDGRFYYTGMAQAVLLDRLLPGWKEQAFAEGVWLEGLLETAVR
;
A
#
# COMPACT_ATOMS: atom_id res chain seq x y z
N MET A 1 -30.00 19.53 49.67
CA MET A 1 -28.80 18.66 49.80
C MET A 1 -29.13 17.18 50.14
N LYS A 2 -30.12 16.87 50.99
CA LYS A 2 -30.53 15.50 51.34
C LYS A 2 -31.17 14.70 50.18
N GLU A 3 -31.94 15.34 49.30
CA GLU A 3 -32.57 14.68 48.14
C GLU A 3 -31.58 14.23 47.05
N LYS A 4 -30.56 15.04 46.73
CA LYS A 4 -29.48 14.63 45.82
C LYS A 4 -28.74 13.39 46.35
N LYS A 5 -28.44 13.34 47.66
CA LYS A 5 -27.83 12.17 48.32
C LYS A 5 -28.72 10.92 48.30
N LYS A 6 -30.06 11.06 48.34
CA LYS A 6 -31.02 9.95 48.28
C LYS A 6 -31.14 9.38 46.86
N ARG A 7 -31.17 10.23 45.82
CA ARG A 7 -31.15 9.82 44.41
C ARG A 7 -29.84 9.11 44.02
N LEU A 8 -28.69 9.61 44.47
CA LEU A 8 -27.38 8.95 44.27
C LEU A 8 -27.30 7.56 44.93
N ARG A 9 -27.93 7.37 46.10
CA ARG A 9 -27.98 6.05 46.77
C ARG A 9 -28.89 5.03 46.06
N GLN A 10 -29.93 5.47 45.35
CA GLN A 10 -30.84 4.59 44.61
C GLN A 10 -30.27 4.14 43.24
N LEU A 11 -29.36 4.92 42.64
CA LEU A 11 -28.67 4.58 41.38
C LEU A 11 -27.46 3.65 41.58
N SER A 12 -26.87 3.63 42.79
CA SER A 12 -25.70 2.82 43.16
C SER A 12 -25.76 1.32 42.80
N PRO A 13 -26.84 0.56 43.09
CA PRO A 13 -26.89 -0.87 42.77
C PRO A 13 -27.03 -1.15 41.26
N TRP A 14 -27.62 -0.22 40.50
CA TRP A 14 -27.74 -0.33 39.04
C TRP A 14 -26.40 -0.06 38.36
N ILE A 15 -25.65 0.93 38.85
CA ILE A 15 -24.27 1.20 38.40
C ILE A 15 -23.38 -0.02 38.71
N GLY A 16 -23.48 -0.59 39.92
CA GLY A 16 -22.72 -1.80 40.27
C GLY A 16 -23.04 -3.01 39.38
N ARG A 17 -24.32 -3.24 39.06
CA ARG A 17 -24.74 -4.31 38.14
C ARG A 17 -24.30 -4.07 36.71
N LEU A 18 -24.37 -2.82 36.24
CA LEU A 18 -23.88 -2.42 34.92
C LEU A 18 -22.37 -2.66 34.81
N LEU A 19 -21.58 -2.21 35.79
CA LEU A 19 -20.14 -2.41 35.83
C LEU A 19 -19.78 -3.89 35.89
N LEU A 20 -20.47 -4.69 36.72
CA LEU A 20 -20.27 -6.13 36.76
C LEU A 20 -20.61 -6.79 35.42
N GLY A 21 -21.71 -6.38 34.77
CA GLY A 21 -22.09 -6.87 33.44
C GLY A 21 -21.04 -6.53 32.37
N LEU A 22 -20.50 -5.31 32.39
CA LEU A 22 -19.43 -4.91 31.48
C LEU A 22 -18.13 -5.68 31.72
N LEU A 23 -17.77 -5.94 32.98
CA LEU A 23 -16.59 -6.76 33.33
C LEU A 23 -16.76 -8.22 32.88
N LEU A 24 -17.95 -8.80 33.05
CA LEU A 24 -18.26 -10.15 32.58
C LEU A 24 -18.20 -10.21 31.05
N LEU A 25 -18.77 -9.22 30.35
CA LEU A 25 -18.71 -9.12 28.90
C LEU A 25 -17.25 -9.00 28.42
N LEU A 26 -16.46 -8.13 29.05
CA LEU A 26 -15.03 -7.99 28.74
C LEU A 26 -14.29 -9.31 28.97
N GLY A 27 -14.54 -10.00 30.09
CA GLY A 27 -13.95 -11.30 30.37
C GLY A 27 -14.32 -12.35 29.30
N LEU A 28 -15.57 -12.36 28.85
CA LEU A 28 -16.04 -13.24 27.76
C LEU A 28 -15.37 -12.90 26.42
N LEU A 29 -15.22 -11.61 26.09
CA LEU A 29 -14.54 -11.17 24.87
C LEU A 29 -13.05 -11.54 24.88
N LEU A 30 -12.37 -11.37 26.01
CA LEU A 30 -10.97 -11.78 26.18
C LEU A 30 -10.83 -13.30 26.07
N ALA A 31 -11.73 -14.07 26.68
CA ALA A 31 -11.74 -15.53 26.58
C ALA A 31 -12.01 -16.00 25.14
N ALA A 32 -12.97 -15.38 24.46
CA ALA A 32 -13.26 -15.67 23.05
C ALA A 32 -12.05 -15.33 22.15
N SER A 33 -11.41 -14.17 22.36
CA SER A 33 -10.19 -13.80 21.63
C SER A 33 -9.06 -14.78 21.89
N ALA A 34 -8.87 -15.22 23.14
CA ALA A 34 -7.84 -16.20 23.47
C ALA A 34 -8.07 -17.57 22.85
N LEU A 35 -9.33 -18.02 22.79
CA LEU A 35 -9.69 -19.25 22.08
C LEU A 35 -9.47 -19.10 20.57
N TYR A 36 -9.89 -17.98 19.99
CA TYR A 36 -9.69 -17.72 18.56
C TYR A 36 -8.20 -17.64 18.19
N ASN A 37 -7.39 -16.98 19.01
CA ASN A 37 -5.95 -16.82 18.75
C ASN A 37 -5.20 -18.15 18.68
N ARG A 38 -5.71 -19.23 19.29
CA ARG A 38 -5.16 -20.59 19.17
C ARG A 38 -5.44 -21.25 17.81
N THR A 39 -6.41 -20.73 17.08
CA THR A 39 -6.81 -21.23 15.76
C THR A 39 -6.17 -20.45 14.60
N LEU A 40 -5.44 -19.38 14.91
CA LEU A 40 -4.76 -18.57 13.91
C LEU A 40 -3.67 -19.40 13.20
N PRO A 41 -3.60 -19.35 11.86
CA PRO A 41 -2.57 -20.03 11.11
C PRO A 41 -1.19 -19.46 11.46
N THR A 42 -0.18 -20.33 11.45
CA THR A 42 1.24 -19.99 11.63
C THR A 42 2.08 -20.30 10.38
N ALA A 43 1.45 -20.84 9.34
CA ALA A 43 2.04 -21.17 8.05
C ALA A 43 0.92 -21.21 7.00
N SER A 44 1.29 -21.04 5.73
CA SER A 44 0.40 -21.21 4.59
C SER A 44 -0.11 -22.65 4.53
N ALA A 45 -1.36 -22.83 4.10
CA ALA A 45 -1.97 -24.16 4.03
C ALA A 45 -1.30 -25.06 2.99
N THR A 46 -0.87 -24.47 1.87
CA THR A 46 -0.14 -25.13 0.77
C THR A 46 1.08 -24.28 0.42
N PRO A 47 2.21 -24.40 1.15
CA PRO A 47 3.34 -23.50 0.95
C PRO A 47 4.03 -23.62 -0.42
N ASP A 48 3.85 -24.73 -1.12
CA ASP A 48 4.44 -25.04 -2.42
C ASP A 48 3.51 -24.75 -3.62
N GLN A 49 2.28 -24.27 -3.38
CA GLN A 49 1.27 -24.00 -4.42
C GLN A 49 0.39 -22.80 -4.08
N LEU A 50 -0.20 -22.17 -5.09
CA LEU A 50 -1.15 -21.09 -4.87
C LEU A 50 -2.55 -21.63 -4.58
N GLY A 51 -3.09 -21.28 -3.42
CA GLY A 51 -4.47 -21.58 -3.06
C GLY A 51 -5.48 -20.86 -3.96
N ALA A 52 -6.71 -21.40 -4.02
CA ALA A 52 -7.77 -20.85 -4.89
C ALA A 52 -8.09 -19.37 -4.61
N ALA A 53 -8.13 -18.95 -3.34
CA ALA A 53 -8.39 -17.57 -2.97
C ALA A 53 -7.28 -16.61 -3.47
N GLU A 54 -6.02 -17.04 -3.42
CA GLU A 54 -4.90 -16.24 -3.89
C GLU A 54 -4.95 -16.08 -5.41
N LYS A 55 -5.25 -17.17 -6.12
CA LYS A 55 -5.49 -17.11 -7.57
C LYS A 55 -6.67 -16.23 -7.93
N ALA A 56 -7.75 -16.23 -7.15
CA ALA A 56 -8.89 -15.35 -7.40
C ALA A 56 -8.50 -13.87 -7.30
N ARG A 57 -7.72 -13.48 -6.28
CA ARG A 57 -7.22 -12.11 -6.12
C ARG A 57 -6.27 -11.69 -7.22
N LEU A 58 -5.35 -12.59 -7.60
CA LEU A 58 -4.43 -12.37 -8.71
C LEU A 58 -5.18 -12.22 -10.04
N ALA A 59 -6.20 -13.05 -10.28
CA ALA A 59 -7.04 -12.95 -11.48
C ALA A 59 -7.79 -11.61 -11.53
N GLU A 60 -8.30 -11.14 -10.39
CA GLU A 60 -8.92 -9.81 -10.29
C GLU A 60 -7.93 -8.68 -10.56
N PHE A 61 -6.72 -8.75 -10.00
CA PHE A 61 -5.65 -7.80 -10.28
C PHE A 61 -5.38 -7.67 -11.81
N TRP A 62 -5.24 -8.78 -12.53
CA TRP A 62 -5.05 -8.71 -13.98
C TRP A 62 -6.29 -8.21 -14.72
N GLN A 63 -7.49 -8.57 -14.26
CA GLN A 63 -8.73 -8.08 -14.87
C GLN A 63 -8.85 -6.56 -14.75
N LEU A 64 -8.62 -6.01 -13.56
CA LEU A 64 -8.58 -4.58 -13.29
C LEU A 64 -7.61 -3.87 -14.22
N ARG A 65 -6.37 -4.35 -14.31
CA ARG A 65 -5.35 -3.77 -15.18
C ARG A 65 -5.76 -3.80 -16.65
N GLN A 66 -6.29 -4.92 -17.13
CA GLN A 66 -6.69 -5.09 -18.53
C GLN A 66 -7.90 -4.22 -18.91
N GLN A 67 -8.89 -4.09 -18.03
CA GLN A 67 -10.14 -3.39 -18.35
C GLN A 67 -10.12 -1.90 -17.97
N LEU A 68 -9.43 -1.53 -16.89
CA LEU A 68 -9.47 -0.19 -16.30
C LEU A 68 -8.10 0.51 -16.30
N GLY A 69 -7.01 -0.21 -16.58
CA GLY A 69 -5.64 0.30 -16.48
C GLY A 69 -5.40 1.58 -17.28
N ASP A 70 -5.87 1.69 -18.52
CA ASP A 70 -5.73 2.89 -19.35
C ASP A 70 -6.52 4.10 -18.82
N GLY A 71 -7.59 3.86 -18.05
CA GLY A 71 -8.32 4.91 -17.32
C GLY A 71 -7.54 5.45 -16.12
N VAL A 72 -6.68 4.61 -15.52
CA VAL A 72 -5.79 4.98 -14.41
C VAL A 72 -4.52 5.65 -14.94
N TRP A 73 -3.83 5.00 -15.87
CA TRP A 73 -2.60 5.50 -16.49
C TRP A 73 -2.53 5.10 -17.97
N PRO A 74 -2.32 6.05 -18.91
CA PRO A 74 -2.31 5.75 -20.33
C PRO A 74 -1.29 4.67 -20.71
N GLY A 75 -1.75 3.66 -21.47
CA GLY A 75 -0.93 2.56 -21.99
C GLY A 75 -0.76 1.39 -21.03
N TRP A 76 -1.21 1.52 -19.78
CA TRP A 76 -0.95 0.52 -18.75
C TRP A 76 -1.70 -0.80 -18.95
N SER A 77 -2.87 -0.78 -19.62
CA SER A 77 -3.63 -2.01 -19.88
C SER A 77 -2.92 -2.98 -20.83
N ASN A 78 -2.00 -2.48 -21.66
CA ASN A 78 -1.35 -3.25 -22.73
C ASN A 78 0.09 -3.69 -22.40
N THR A 79 0.69 -3.17 -21.34
CA THR A 79 2.06 -3.54 -20.96
C THR A 79 2.08 -4.89 -20.26
N PRO A 80 2.99 -5.83 -20.58
CA PRO A 80 3.11 -7.07 -19.80
C PRO A 80 3.29 -6.80 -18.30
N SER A 81 2.66 -7.62 -17.47
CA SER A 81 2.71 -7.51 -16.00
C SER A 81 2.97 -8.85 -15.36
N PRO A 82 4.17 -9.43 -15.54
CA PRO A 82 4.56 -10.58 -14.73
C PRO A 82 4.59 -10.20 -13.26
N VAL A 83 4.19 -11.13 -12.39
CA VAL A 83 4.13 -10.93 -10.94
C VAL A 83 4.81 -12.10 -10.25
N ILE A 84 5.61 -11.81 -9.23
CA ILE A 84 6.02 -12.76 -8.22
C ILE A 84 5.14 -12.56 -6.99
N VAL A 85 4.49 -13.63 -6.53
CA VAL A 85 3.99 -13.67 -5.16
C VAL A 85 4.77 -14.68 -4.36
N TYR A 86 5.02 -14.44 -3.07
CA TYR A 86 5.78 -15.37 -2.26
C TYR A 86 5.19 -15.57 -0.87
N ASN A 87 5.44 -16.73 -0.29
CA ASN A 87 5.04 -17.06 1.07
C ASN A 87 6.29 -17.33 1.94
N GLU A 88 6.14 -18.07 3.03
CA GLU A 88 7.25 -18.41 3.92
C GLU A 88 8.34 -19.29 3.30
N SER A 89 8.06 -19.97 2.19
CA SER A 89 8.92 -21.03 1.68
C SER A 89 9.13 -21.02 0.17
N HIS A 90 8.20 -20.46 -0.61
CA HIS A 90 8.27 -20.45 -2.07
C HIS A 90 7.95 -19.07 -2.64
N ALA A 91 8.58 -18.78 -3.78
CA ALA A 91 8.18 -17.72 -4.69
C ALA A 91 7.48 -18.33 -5.90
N PHE A 92 6.43 -17.65 -6.38
CA PHE A 92 5.60 -18.06 -7.50
C PHE A 92 5.62 -16.98 -8.58
N LEU A 93 6.08 -17.32 -9.78
CA LEU A 93 6.12 -16.43 -10.93
C LEU A 93 4.95 -16.71 -11.86
N LEU A 94 4.16 -15.68 -12.15
CA LEU A 94 2.95 -15.74 -12.96
C LEU A 94 3.01 -14.72 -14.09
N GLY A 95 2.29 -15.00 -15.19
CA GLY A 95 2.16 -14.07 -16.31
C GLY A 95 3.45 -13.82 -17.09
N TYR A 96 4.47 -14.69 -16.93
CA TYR A 96 5.68 -14.64 -17.73
C TYR A 96 5.43 -15.33 -19.09
N PRO A 97 5.68 -14.66 -20.24
CA PRO A 97 5.21 -15.13 -21.54
C PRO A 97 5.97 -16.33 -22.10
N ASP A 98 7.23 -16.49 -21.73
CA ASP A 98 8.14 -17.53 -22.22
C ASP A 98 8.65 -18.39 -21.05
N ALA A 99 9.56 -19.34 -21.32
CA ALA A 99 10.29 -20.00 -20.24
C ALA A 99 11.12 -18.96 -19.45
N PRO A 100 10.88 -18.79 -18.14
CA PRO A 100 11.56 -17.77 -17.36
C PRO A 100 13.04 -18.13 -17.14
N PRO A 101 13.97 -17.17 -17.27
CA PRO A 101 15.35 -17.33 -16.82
C PRO A 101 15.43 -17.57 -15.32
N ASP A 102 16.47 -18.29 -14.87
CA ASP A 102 16.69 -18.62 -13.46
C ASP A 102 16.71 -17.38 -12.56
N GLY A 103 16.10 -17.52 -11.39
CA GLY A 103 16.18 -16.57 -10.30
C GLY A 103 15.50 -15.23 -10.57
N TRP A 104 15.86 -14.26 -9.74
CA TRP A 104 15.52 -12.84 -9.88
C TRP A 104 16.71 -11.98 -9.45
N GLN A 105 16.71 -10.71 -9.81
CA GLN A 105 17.73 -9.74 -9.39
C GLN A 105 17.10 -8.58 -8.64
N THR A 106 17.76 -8.11 -7.58
CA THR A 106 17.34 -6.90 -6.87
C THR A 106 17.47 -5.67 -7.77
N VAL A 107 16.63 -4.67 -7.54
CA VAL A 107 16.74 -3.36 -8.16
C VAL A 107 17.15 -2.35 -7.09
N PRO A 108 18.03 -1.39 -7.38
CA PRO A 108 18.81 -1.22 -8.62
C PRO A 108 20.14 -1.99 -8.63
N ARG A 109 20.49 -2.69 -7.54
CA ARG A 109 21.80 -3.30 -7.33
C ARG A 109 22.11 -4.48 -8.26
N GLY A 110 21.10 -5.16 -8.80
CA GLY A 110 21.27 -6.29 -9.70
C GLY A 110 21.79 -7.56 -9.01
N GLU A 111 21.62 -7.68 -7.69
CA GLU A 111 22.11 -8.85 -6.93
C GLU A 111 21.23 -10.07 -7.28
N PRO A 112 21.81 -11.17 -7.78
CA PRO A 112 21.06 -12.33 -8.18
C PRO A 112 20.68 -13.20 -6.98
N HIS A 113 19.43 -13.68 -6.97
CA HIS A 113 18.88 -14.57 -5.96
C HIS A 113 17.99 -15.65 -6.60
N GLY A 114 17.72 -16.70 -5.82
CA GLY A 114 16.92 -17.84 -6.29
C GLY A 114 17.67 -18.77 -7.25
N GLY A 115 16.93 -19.68 -7.87
CA GLY A 115 17.39 -20.64 -8.85
C GLY A 115 16.34 -20.90 -9.93
N ALA A 116 16.36 -22.09 -10.52
CA ALA A 116 15.49 -22.42 -11.65
C ALA A 116 14.00 -22.43 -11.27
N TRP A 117 13.21 -21.70 -12.06
CA TRP A 117 11.75 -21.70 -12.00
C TRP A 117 11.19 -23.00 -12.56
N GLN A 118 10.41 -23.73 -11.77
CA GLN A 118 9.78 -24.99 -12.20
C GLN A 118 8.27 -24.79 -12.39
N PRO A 119 7.67 -25.28 -13.49
CA PRO A 119 6.21 -25.22 -13.62
C PRO A 119 5.56 -26.03 -12.49
N VAL A 120 4.52 -25.47 -11.88
CA VAL A 120 3.82 -26.17 -10.79
C VAL A 120 3.05 -27.36 -11.37
N PRO A 121 3.31 -28.59 -10.91
CA PRO A 121 2.75 -29.79 -11.52
C PRO A 121 1.24 -29.92 -11.24
N ASN A 122 0.48 -30.30 -12.26
CA ASN A 122 -0.97 -30.52 -12.19
C ASN A 122 -1.79 -29.31 -11.74
N ASP A 123 -1.22 -28.11 -11.85
CA ASP A 123 -1.89 -26.90 -11.42
C ASP A 123 -1.56 -25.73 -12.36
N ASN A 124 -2.55 -24.87 -12.60
CA ASN A 124 -2.44 -23.77 -13.54
C ASN A 124 -3.10 -22.51 -12.97
N PHE A 125 -2.77 -21.38 -13.57
CA PHE A 125 -3.38 -20.09 -13.31
C PHE A 125 -4.06 -19.58 -14.60
N ASN A 126 -5.38 -19.42 -14.59
CA ASN A 126 -6.17 -19.03 -15.76
C ASN A 126 -5.86 -19.85 -17.04
N GLY A 127 -5.65 -21.16 -16.87
CA GLY A 127 -5.32 -22.08 -17.96
C GLY A 127 -3.88 -22.00 -18.48
N GLN A 128 -3.04 -21.17 -17.86
CA GLN A 128 -1.61 -21.05 -18.18
C GLN A 128 -0.75 -21.66 -17.06
N PRO A 129 0.44 -22.20 -17.40
CA PRO A 129 1.39 -22.60 -16.38
C PRO A 129 1.82 -21.37 -15.56
N TYR A 130 2.07 -21.60 -14.29
CA TYR A 130 2.82 -20.70 -13.44
C TYR A 130 3.97 -21.47 -12.82
N TYR A 131 5.00 -20.73 -12.40
CA TYR A 131 6.25 -21.32 -11.97
C TYR A 131 6.46 -21.11 -10.48
N ALA A 132 7.14 -22.03 -9.83
CA ALA A 132 7.54 -21.93 -8.44
C ALA A 132 9.04 -22.23 -8.28
N GLN A 133 9.62 -21.67 -7.22
CA GLN A 133 10.91 -22.07 -6.71
C GLN A 133 10.92 -21.94 -5.18
N PRO A 134 11.68 -22.78 -4.46
CA PRO A 134 11.89 -22.57 -3.03
C PRO A 134 12.66 -21.27 -2.80
N LEU A 135 12.32 -20.56 -1.73
CA LEU A 135 13.09 -19.41 -1.27
C LEU A 135 14.46 -19.85 -0.76
N PRO A 136 15.52 -19.03 -0.95
CA PRO A 136 16.83 -19.27 -0.37
C PRO A 136 16.80 -19.52 1.15
N ALA A 137 17.64 -20.45 1.61
CA ALA A 137 17.72 -20.83 3.03
C ALA A 137 18.26 -19.71 3.94
N ASP A 138 18.86 -18.67 3.38
CA ASP A 138 19.33 -17.48 4.10
C ASP A 138 18.19 -16.49 4.44
N GLY A 139 16.95 -16.79 4.04
CA GLY A 139 15.78 -15.96 4.29
C GLY A 139 15.62 -14.83 3.27
N THR A 140 16.44 -14.78 2.22
CA THR A 140 16.27 -13.80 1.15
C THR A 140 14.95 -14.02 0.44
N THR A 141 14.19 -12.94 0.27
CA THR A 141 12.95 -12.93 -0.50
C THR A 141 13.03 -11.93 -1.64
N PRO A 142 12.15 -12.03 -2.64
CA PRO A 142 11.96 -10.99 -3.64
C PRO A 142 11.54 -9.62 -3.09
N GLN A 143 11.18 -9.52 -1.81
CA GLN A 143 10.66 -8.32 -1.13
C GLN A 143 9.34 -7.81 -1.72
N ALA A 144 8.63 -6.94 -0.99
CA ALA A 144 7.45 -6.24 -1.51
C ALA A 144 7.94 -4.99 -2.26
N PHE A 145 8.31 -5.18 -3.52
CA PHE A 145 8.80 -4.15 -4.44
C PHE A 145 8.92 -4.72 -5.86
N VAL A 146 9.82 -4.20 -6.70
CA VAL A 146 10.15 -4.73 -8.02
C VAL A 146 11.49 -5.45 -8.07
N VAL A 147 11.53 -6.49 -8.89
CA VAL A 147 12.73 -7.26 -9.22
C VAL A 147 12.85 -7.43 -10.73
N ARG A 148 14.01 -7.94 -11.18
CA ARG A 148 14.22 -8.32 -12.58
C ARG A 148 14.24 -9.84 -12.71
N VAL A 149 13.48 -10.39 -13.65
CA VAL A 149 13.60 -11.81 -14.07
C VAL A 149 14.03 -11.82 -15.53
N GLY A 150 15.31 -12.10 -15.75
CA GLY A 150 15.97 -11.83 -17.02
C GLY A 150 15.87 -10.35 -17.39
N ASN A 151 15.31 -10.07 -18.57
CA ASN A 151 15.18 -8.72 -19.09
C ASN A 151 13.87 -8.01 -18.74
N ARG A 152 13.01 -8.60 -17.90
CA ARG A 152 11.69 -8.05 -17.57
C ARG A 152 11.65 -7.50 -16.16
N TRP A 153 10.96 -6.38 -15.99
CA TRP A 153 10.52 -5.90 -14.69
C TRP A 153 9.34 -6.74 -14.19
N VAL A 154 9.44 -7.18 -12.95
CA VAL A 154 8.46 -8.06 -12.31
C VAL A 154 8.12 -7.46 -10.96
N SER A 155 6.83 -7.22 -10.71
CA SER A 155 6.40 -6.82 -9.37
C SER A 155 6.43 -8.00 -8.43
N SER A 156 6.66 -7.74 -7.16
CA SER A 156 6.79 -8.76 -6.14
C SER A 156 6.04 -8.36 -4.88
N MET A 157 5.29 -9.29 -4.31
CA MET A 157 4.61 -9.09 -3.04
C MET A 157 4.43 -10.41 -2.30
N GLN A 158 4.23 -10.36 -1.00
CA GLN A 158 3.79 -11.54 -0.25
C GLN A 158 2.39 -11.98 -0.72
N THR A 159 2.10 -13.28 -0.62
CA THR A 159 0.72 -13.76 -0.72
C THR A 159 -0.11 -13.20 0.43
N MET A 160 -1.41 -12.96 0.22
CA MET A 160 -2.24 -12.34 1.26
C MET A 160 -2.23 -13.16 2.57
N ALA A 161 -2.27 -14.49 2.47
CA ALA A 161 -2.21 -15.38 3.63
C ALA A 161 -0.90 -15.21 4.40
N TRP A 162 0.24 -15.13 3.70
CA TRP A 162 1.53 -14.93 4.35
C TRP A 162 1.70 -13.52 4.92
N THR A 163 1.13 -12.48 4.29
CA THR A 163 1.08 -11.14 4.90
C THR A 163 0.35 -11.16 6.23
N GLU A 164 -0.80 -11.84 6.33
CA GLU A 164 -1.57 -11.96 7.57
C GLU A 164 -0.82 -12.71 8.67
N ILE A 165 -0.17 -13.82 8.33
CA ILE A 165 0.60 -14.64 9.26
C ILE A 165 1.83 -13.86 9.73
N SER A 166 2.63 -13.34 8.80
CA SER A 166 3.89 -12.66 9.11
C SER A 166 3.67 -11.39 9.92
N PHE A 167 2.61 -10.62 9.62
CA PHE A 167 2.24 -9.44 10.41
C PHE A 167 1.72 -9.82 11.81
N THR A 168 0.91 -10.88 11.91
CA THR A 168 0.46 -11.40 13.21
C THR A 168 1.64 -11.83 14.07
N ASP A 169 2.63 -12.51 13.49
CA ASP A 169 3.83 -12.95 14.19
C ASP A 169 4.72 -11.79 14.61
N GLN A 170 4.79 -10.72 13.81
CA GLN A 170 5.46 -9.49 14.21
C GLN A 170 4.77 -8.87 15.44
N LEU A 171 3.45 -8.69 15.40
CA LEU A 171 2.69 -8.16 16.54
C LEU A 171 2.87 -9.01 17.80
N ARG A 172 2.91 -10.35 17.68
CA ARG A 172 3.17 -11.25 18.82
C ARG A 172 4.53 -11.00 19.47
N ARG A 173 5.57 -10.71 18.67
CA ARG A 173 6.93 -10.44 19.17
C ARG A 173 7.02 -9.10 19.88
N ASP A 174 6.30 -8.10 19.38
CA ASP A 174 6.35 -6.73 19.90
C ASP A 174 5.43 -6.51 21.10
N LEU A 175 4.38 -7.33 21.26
CA LEU A 175 3.44 -7.23 22.38
C LEU A 175 4.02 -7.79 23.69
N PRO A 176 3.74 -7.14 24.84
CA PRO A 176 3.99 -7.73 26.15
C PRO A 176 3.31 -9.11 26.28
N GLY A 177 4.03 -10.09 26.84
CA GLY A 177 3.59 -11.48 26.88
C GLY A 177 2.17 -11.72 27.42
N PHE A 178 1.73 -10.93 28.40
CA PHE A 178 0.38 -11.05 28.97
C PHE A 178 -0.75 -10.60 28.02
N LEU A 179 -0.46 -9.76 27.01
CA LEU A 179 -1.42 -9.34 26.00
C LEU A 179 -1.50 -10.31 24.83
N THR A 180 -0.41 -11.01 24.52
CA THR A 180 -0.31 -11.86 23.31
C THR A 180 -1.46 -12.86 23.18
N ALA A 181 -1.94 -13.41 24.30
CA ALA A 181 -3.01 -14.40 24.31
C ALA A 181 -4.38 -13.80 23.96
N VAL A 182 -4.67 -12.56 24.36
CA VAL A 182 -6.01 -11.95 24.27
C VAL A 182 -6.09 -10.82 23.24
N PHE A 183 -4.97 -10.49 22.58
CA PHE A 183 -4.92 -9.42 21.60
C PHE A 183 -5.76 -9.76 20.35
N PRO A 184 -6.56 -8.83 19.83
CA PRO A 184 -7.47 -9.11 18.71
C PRO A 184 -6.74 -9.04 17.35
N TYR A 185 -5.82 -9.96 17.07
CA TYR A 185 -5.03 -9.96 15.83
C TYR A 185 -5.87 -9.88 14.55
N PRO A 186 -7.00 -10.61 14.38
CA PRO A 186 -7.79 -10.54 13.15
C PRO A 186 -8.35 -9.14 12.87
N LEU A 187 -8.72 -8.42 13.93
CA LEU A 187 -9.23 -7.06 13.79
C LEU A 187 -8.12 -6.12 13.32
N VAL A 188 -6.94 -6.21 13.94
CA VAL A 188 -5.80 -5.33 13.64
C VAL A 188 -5.19 -5.64 12.26
N THR A 189 -5.02 -6.92 11.93
CA THR A 189 -4.57 -7.37 10.60
C THR A 189 -5.54 -6.92 9.51
N ASN A 190 -6.85 -7.03 9.74
CA ASN A 190 -7.86 -6.54 8.79
C ASN A 190 -7.85 -5.01 8.65
N LEU A 191 -7.56 -4.25 9.70
CA LEU A 191 -7.40 -2.79 9.60
C LEU A 191 -6.17 -2.39 8.77
N PHE A 192 -5.12 -3.21 8.79
CA PHE A 192 -3.88 -2.97 8.04
C PHE A 192 -4.01 -3.39 6.57
N ILE A 193 -4.40 -4.65 6.32
CA ILE A 193 -4.44 -5.24 4.97
C ILE A 193 -5.72 -4.84 4.23
N ARG A 194 -6.81 -4.57 4.96
CA ARG A 194 -8.11 -4.12 4.43
C ARG A 194 -8.75 -5.13 3.48
N GLY A 195 -8.67 -6.40 3.86
CA GLY A 195 -9.27 -7.51 3.12
C GLY A 195 -8.68 -7.69 1.72
N SER A 196 -9.45 -8.35 0.85
CA SER A 196 -9.01 -8.67 -0.50
C SER A 196 -8.93 -7.43 -1.39
N ASP A 197 -9.81 -6.44 -1.20
CA ASP A 197 -9.76 -5.18 -1.96
C ASP A 197 -8.44 -4.44 -1.72
N GLY A 198 -8.03 -4.32 -0.45
CA GLY A 198 -6.76 -3.70 -0.07
C GLY A 198 -5.54 -4.46 -0.57
N TYR A 199 -5.57 -5.79 -0.49
CA TYR A 199 -4.51 -6.63 -1.05
C TYR A 199 -4.36 -6.46 -2.57
N ILE A 200 -5.47 -6.46 -3.30
CA ILE A 200 -5.47 -6.29 -4.77
C ILE A 200 -5.01 -4.88 -5.15
N ALA A 201 -5.38 -3.87 -4.37
CA ALA A 201 -4.88 -2.50 -4.56
C ALA A 201 -3.36 -2.43 -4.30
N LEU A 202 -2.84 -3.14 -3.29
CA LEU A 202 -1.40 -3.23 -3.06
C LEU A 202 -0.65 -3.98 -4.18
N LEU A 203 -1.22 -5.04 -4.76
CA LEU A 203 -0.66 -5.66 -5.98
C LEU A 203 -0.58 -4.65 -7.14
N THR A 204 -1.57 -3.77 -7.23
CA THR A 204 -1.65 -2.69 -8.22
C THR A 204 -0.55 -1.64 -7.99
N HIS A 205 -0.26 -1.30 -6.72
CA HIS A 205 0.88 -0.46 -6.31
C HIS A 205 2.21 -1.04 -6.80
N GLU A 206 2.51 -2.29 -6.45
CA GLU A 206 3.79 -2.92 -6.85
C GLU A 206 3.91 -3.11 -8.37
N ALA A 207 2.81 -3.44 -9.03
CA ALA A 207 2.76 -3.55 -10.49
C ALA A 207 3.02 -2.22 -11.19
N PHE A 208 2.70 -1.09 -10.53
CA PHE A 208 2.99 0.23 -11.08
C PHE A 208 4.48 0.59 -10.98
N HIS A 209 5.18 0.15 -9.93
CA HIS A 209 6.64 0.25 -9.89
C HIS A 209 7.29 -0.53 -11.05
N ALA A 210 6.76 -1.71 -11.40
CA ALA A 210 7.29 -2.47 -12.53
C ALA A 210 7.08 -1.71 -13.86
N TYR A 211 5.95 -1.02 -13.98
CA TYR A 211 5.64 -0.14 -15.12
C TYR A 211 6.55 1.10 -15.17
N GLN A 212 6.82 1.73 -14.02
CA GLN A 212 7.81 2.80 -13.89
C GLN A 212 9.20 2.32 -14.32
N GLY A 213 9.60 1.10 -13.92
CA GLY A 213 10.86 0.51 -14.31
C GLY A 213 10.96 0.21 -15.81
N GLU A 214 9.87 -0.24 -16.43
CA GLU A 214 9.82 -0.50 -17.87
C GLU A 214 10.00 0.78 -18.70
N LEU A 215 9.37 1.88 -18.27
CA LEU A 215 9.34 3.12 -19.05
C LEU A 215 10.41 4.15 -18.66
N ALA A 216 10.88 4.14 -17.42
CA ALA A 216 11.85 5.08 -16.88
C ALA A 216 12.86 4.39 -15.93
N PRO A 217 13.61 3.37 -16.40
CA PRO A 217 14.47 2.54 -15.54
C PRO A 217 15.55 3.35 -14.80
N GLU A 218 16.13 4.36 -15.47
CA GLU A 218 17.16 5.22 -14.86
C GLU A 218 16.57 6.09 -13.74
N LYS A 219 15.32 6.52 -13.88
CA LYS A 219 14.62 7.33 -12.87
C LYS A 219 14.26 6.50 -11.64
N VAL A 220 13.83 5.25 -11.82
CA VAL A 220 13.65 4.28 -10.73
C VAL A 220 14.97 4.01 -10.01
N ALA A 221 16.05 3.75 -10.76
CA ALA A 221 17.37 3.50 -10.16
C ALA A 221 17.90 4.71 -9.38
N ALA A 222 17.69 5.93 -9.89
CA ALA A 222 18.05 7.16 -9.19
C ALA A 222 17.26 7.33 -7.88
N ALA A 223 15.94 7.09 -7.91
CA ALA A 223 15.07 7.21 -6.74
C ALA A 223 15.48 6.23 -5.63
N GLU A 224 15.72 4.96 -5.98
CA GLU A 224 16.18 3.94 -5.03
C GLU A 224 17.58 4.24 -4.48
N THR A 225 18.49 4.72 -5.33
CA THR A 225 19.84 5.10 -4.91
C THR A 225 19.79 6.25 -3.90
N ALA A 226 18.91 7.23 -4.11
CA ALA A 226 18.78 8.38 -3.22
C ALA A 226 18.33 7.99 -1.81
N VAL A 227 17.49 6.96 -1.65
CA VAL A 227 17.14 6.42 -0.30
C VAL A 227 18.38 6.06 0.47
N SER A 228 19.22 5.21 -0.12
CA SER A 228 20.43 4.70 0.53
C SER A 228 21.45 5.79 0.90
N GLN A 229 21.42 6.93 0.21
CA GLN A 229 22.38 8.02 0.38
C GLN A 229 21.85 9.16 1.25
N GLN A 230 20.55 9.45 1.18
CA GLN A 230 19.99 10.71 1.67
C GLN A 230 19.03 10.54 2.85
N GLU A 231 18.37 9.38 3.02
CA GLU A 231 17.35 9.18 4.05
C GLU A 231 17.89 9.48 5.46
N SER A 232 19.05 8.91 5.79
CA SER A 232 19.71 9.12 7.10
C SER A 232 20.24 10.55 7.32
N LEU A 233 20.39 11.32 6.24
CA LEU A 233 20.85 12.72 6.27
C LEU A 233 19.69 13.71 6.32
N TYR A 234 18.46 13.24 6.06
CA TYR A 234 17.30 14.10 6.01
C TYR A 234 17.01 14.69 7.40
N PRO A 235 16.92 16.03 7.55
CA PRO A 235 16.82 16.66 8.85
C PRO A 235 15.54 16.25 9.58
N GLN A 236 15.63 16.13 10.91
CA GLN A 236 14.49 15.87 11.78
C GLN A 236 14.52 16.83 12.96
N ASN A 237 13.54 17.74 13.02
CA ASN A 237 13.34 18.67 14.13
C ASN A 237 11.90 19.20 14.13
N ASP A 238 11.44 19.68 15.28
CA ASP A 238 10.06 20.12 15.49
C ASP A 238 9.62 21.24 14.54
N VAL A 239 10.53 22.16 14.18
CA VAL A 239 10.23 23.27 13.26
C VAL A 239 9.97 22.74 11.85
N LEU A 240 10.80 21.82 11.39
CA LEU A 240 10.61 21.17 10.09
C LEU A 240 9.33 20.32 10.06
N ILE A 241 9.03 19.60 11.15
CA ILE A 241 7.78 18.82 11.27
C ILE A 241 6.56 19.75 11.21
N ALA A 242 6.58 20.89 11.91
CA ALA A 242 5.48 21.86 11.85
C ALA A 242 5.31 22.48 10.45
N ASN A 243 6.41 22.76 9.74
CA ASN A 243 6.37 23.22 8.36
C ASN A 243 5.82 22.17 7.40
N TRP A 244 6.19 20.89 7.58
CA TRP A 244 5.62 19.75 6.87
C TRP A 244 4.12 19.61 7.13
N GLN A 245 3.70 19.76 8.38
CA GLN A 245 2.28 19.71 8.75
C GLN A 245 1.47 20.75 7.97
N THR A 246 2.01 21.97 7.82
CA THR A 246 1.35 23.03 7.05
C THR A 246 1.19 22.64 5.57
N GLU A 247 2.19 22.00 4.94
CA GLU A 247 2.05 21.49 3.56
C GLU A 247 0.98 20.41 3.44
N LEU A 248 0.99 19.46 4.37
CA LEU A 248 0.05 18.34 4.38
C LEU A 248 -1.38 18.81 4.60
N ASP A 249 -1.60 19.79 5.48
CA ASP A 249 -2.91 20.40 5.70
C ASP A 249 -3.43 21.11 4.44
N LEU A 250 -2.55 21.83 3.73
CA LEU A 250 -2.89 22.48 2.46
C LEU A 250 -3.26 21.47 1.37
N LEU A 251 -2.50 20.38 1.25
CA LEU A 251 -2.80 19.29 0.32
C LEU A 251 -4.12 18.60 0.66
N ALA A 252 -4.32 18.23 1.92
CA ALA A 252 -5.57 17.61 2.38
C ALA A 252 -6.78 18.51 2.11
N ALA A 253 -6.66 19.81 2.40
CA ALA A 253 -7.70 20.79 2.09
C ALA A 253 -7.96 20.90 0.58
N ALA A 254 -6.92 20.86 -0.26
CA ALA A 254 -7.06 20.96 -1.71
C ALA A 254 -7.78 19.76 -2.34
N LEU A 255 -7.73 18.60 -1.66
CA LEU A 255 -8.40 17.37 -2.11
C LEU A 255 -9.89 17.31 -1.75
N GLN A 256 -10.35 18.12 -0.79
CA GLN A 256 -11.75 18.16 -0.35
C GLN A 256 -12.71 18.59 -1.47
N PRO A 257 -13.96 18.09 -1.49
CA PRO A 257 -14.99 18.56 -2.41
C PRO A 257 -15.24 20.07 -2.28
N GLY A 258 -15.29 20.78 -3.41
CA GLY A 258 -15.58 22.22 -3.45
C GLY A 258 -14.42 23.14 -3.04
N ALA A 259 -13.23 22.60 -2.81
CA ALA A 259 -12.04 23.39 -2.50
C ALA A 259 -11.61 24.27 -3.70
N ASP A 260 -11.01 25.44 -3.41
CA ASP A 260 -10.27 26.23 -4.40
C ASP A 260 -8.90 25.57 -4.64
N THR A 261 -8.94 24.46 -5.38
CA THR A 261 -7.80 23.56 -5.59
C THR A 261 -6.58 24.31 -6.16
N ALA A 262 -6.77 25.23 -7.11
CA ALA A 262 -5.68 25.98 -7.72
C ALA A 262 -5.01 26.92 -6.72
N ASN A 263 -5.80 27.64 -5.90
CA ASN A 263 -5.24 28.53 -4.90
C ASN A 263 -4.52 27.79 -3.76
N LEU A 264 -5.08 26.66 -3.31
CA LEU A 264 -4.44 25.82 -2.29
C LEU A 264 -3.15 25.17 -2.80
N ALA A 265 -3.12 24.74 -4.06
CA ALA A 265 -1.90 24.25 -4.71
C ALA A 265 -0.81 25.34 -4.77
N ARG A 266 -1.16 26.60 -5.10
CA ARG A 266 -0.20 27.74 -5.02
C ARG A 266 0.35 27.95 -3.61
N GLN A 267 -0.51 27.89 -2.59
CA GLN A 267 -0.09 28.03 -1.20
C GLN A 267 0.82 26.88 -0.76
N PHE A 268 0.51 25.66 -1.17
CA PHE A 268 1.35 24.48 -0.92
C PHE A 268 2.74 24.66 -1.53
N LEU A 269 2.84 25.05 -2.80
CA LEU A 269 4.13 25.25 -3.48
C LEU A 269 4.95 26.37 -2.80
N ALA A 270 4.30 27.47 -2.40
CA ALA A 270 4.97 28.55 -1.66
C ALA A 270 5.47 28.09 -0.28
N GLN A 271 4.65 27.36 0.47
CA GLN A 271 5.03 26.79 1.77
C GLN A 271 6.19 25.81 1.62
N ARG A 272 6.19 24.98 0.58
CA ARG A 272 7.27 24.05 0.25
C ARG A 272 8.59 24.75 0.00
N GLN A 273 8.58 25.79 -0.82
CA GLN A 273 9.78 26.58 -1.08
C GLN A 273 10.31 27.21 0.23
N GLN A 274 9.41 27.76 1.05
CA GLN A 274 9.77 28.33 2.34
C GLN A 274 10.36 27.28 3.30
N ARG A 275 9.74 26.10 3.42
CA ARG A 275 10.23 25.00 4.27
C ARG A 275 11.64 24.60 3.87
N ARG A 276 11.87 24.36 2.56
CA ARG A 276 13.18 23.93 2.03
C ARG A 276 14.27 24.97 2.31
N GLN A 277 13.95 26.26 2.16
CA GLN A 277 14.87 27.36 2.48
C GLN A 277 15.18 27.44 3.98
N GLN A 278 14.15 27.38 4.83
CA GLN A 278 14.32 27.47 6.29
C GLN A 278 15.11 26.28 6.85
N ALA A 279 14.90 25.08 6.31
CA ALA A 279 15.64 23.89 6.68
C ALA A 279 17.02 23.79 6.03
N ASN A 280 17.37 24.74 5.14
CA ASN A 280 18.59 24.75 4.35
C ASN A 280 18.84 23.40 3.65
N LEU A 281 17.79 22.84 3.02
CA LEU A 281 17.92 21.57 2.30
C LEU A 281 18.88 21.73 1.13
N SER A 282 19.81 20.77 1.00
CA SER A 282 20.68 20.71 -0.16
C SER A 282 19.89 20.31 -1.42
N PRO A 283 20.43 20.57 -2.63
CA PRO A 283 19.82 20.10 -3.87
C PRO A 283 19.57 18.59 -3.89
N GLU A 284 20.45 17.79 -3.28
CA GLU A 284 20.32 16.33 -3.21
C GLU A 284 19.16 15.91 -2.31
N LEU A 285 18.94 16.59 -1.17
CA LEU A 285 17.78 16.35 -0.32
C LEU A 285 16.47 16.78 -0.98
N ILE A 286 16.48 17.85 -1.79
CA ILE A 286 15.31 18.26 -2.57
C ILE A 286 15.00 17.23 -3.66
N ALA A 287 16.03 16.76 -4.38
CA ALA A 287 15.89 15.70 -5.37
C ALA A 287 15.38 14.40 -4.73
N TYR A 288 15.83 14.07 -3.52
CA TYR A 288 15.31 12.95 -2.74
C TYR A 288 13.79 13.05 -2.52
N GLU A 289 13.28 14.21 -2.08
CA GLU A 289 11.82 14.41 -1.94
C GLU A 289 11.09 14.19 -3.27
N GLN A 290 11.56 14.82 -4.34
CA GLN A 290 10.94 14.74 -5.67
C GLN A 290 10.93 13.30 -6.20
N GLN A 291 12.01 12.56 -5.98
CA GLN A 291 12.17 11.17 -6.42
C GLN A 291 11.27 10.22 -5.64
N ARG A 292 11.15 10.36 -4.32
CA ARG A 292 10.24 9.53 -3.52
C ARG A 292 8.79 9.83 -3.81
N GLU A 293 8.42 11.10 -3.99
CA GLU A 293 7.07 11.48 -4.39
C GLU A 293 6.70 10.94 -5.77
N TRP A 294 7.66 10.94 -6.71
CA TRP A 294 7.46 10.35 -8.03
C TRP A 294 7.35 8.82 -7.97
N LEU A 295 8.22 8.15 -7.23
CA LEU A 295 8.24 6.68 -7.18
C LEU A 295 7.03 6.16 -6.39
N GLU A 296 6.98 6.48 -5.10
CA GLU A 296 6.01 5.93 -4.13
C GLU A 296 4.66 6.64 -4.20
N GLY A 297 4.69 7.96 -4.38
CA GLY A 297 3.46 8.74 -4.44
C GLY A 297 2.63 8.45 -5.68
N LEU A 298 3.25 8.23 -6.84
CA LEU A 298 2.52 7.79 -8.03
C LEU A 298 1.97 6.37 -7.89
N ALA A 299 2.73 5.45 -7.31
CA ALA A 299 2.24 4.09 -7.05
C ALA A 299 1.04 4.12 -6.07
N ARG A 300 1.10 4.95 -5.03
CA ARG A 300 -0.02 5.16 -4.10
C ARG A 300 -1.23 5.83 -4.76
N TYR A 301 -1.00 6.76 -5.68
CA TYR A 301 -2.06 7.33 -6.51
C TYR A 301 -2.74 6.25 -7.34
N VAL A 302 -1.96 5.41 -8.02
CA VAL A 302 -2.46 4.32 -8.88
C VAL A 302 -3.20 3.25 -8.08
N GLU A 303 -2.73 2.90 -6.87
CA GLU A 303 -3.43 2.05 -5.91
C GLU A 303 -4.88 2.53 -5.69
N LEU A 304 -5.04 3.81 -5.34
CA LEU A 304 -6.33 4.38 -5.00
C LEU A 304 -7.20 4.64 -6.24
N GLU A 305 -6.59 5.09 -7.33
CA GLU A 305 -7.30 5.38 -8.57
C GLU A 305 -7.85 4.10 -9.21
N MET A 306 -7.12 2.98 -9.15
CA MET A 306 -7.65 1.69 -9.60
C MET A 306 -8.86 1.24 -8.78
N TRP A 307 -8.80 1.37 -7.45
CA TRP A 307 -9.94 1.08 -6.58
C TRP A 307 -11.13 1.97 -6.94
N ARG A 308 -10.90 3.28 -7.16
CA ARG A 308 -11.93 4.23 -7.59
C ARG A 308 -12.59 3.81 -8.89
N GLN A 309 -11.80 3.49 -9.91
CA GLN A 309 -12.28 3.07 -11.22
C GLN A 309 -13.11 1.79 -11.10
N ALA A 310 -12.66 0.81 -10.30
CA ALA A 310 -13.40 -0.42 -10.05
C ALA A 310 -14.75 -0.18 -9.35
N ALA A 311 -14.81 0.79 -8.43
CA ALA A 311 -16.01 1.15 -7.71
C ALA A 311 -17.00 1.99 -8.53
N GLN A 312 -16.52 2.78 -9.51
CA GLN A 312 -17.30 3.82 -10.19
C GLN A 312 -17.56 3.53 -11.67
N THR A 313 -16.84 2.61 -12.31
CA THR A 313 -17.02 2.31 -13.73
C THR A 313 -18.26 1.46 -13.96
N ASP A 314 -19.24 2.03 -14.66
CA ASP A 314 -20.43 1.31 -15.08
C ASP A 314 -20.06 0.06 -15.92
N GLY A 315 -20.54 -1.09 -15.48
CA GLY A 315 -20.33 -2.37 -16.18
C GLY A 315 -19.07 -3.12 -15.79
N TYR A 316 -18.20 -2.56 -14.94
CA TYR A 316 -17.13 -3.36 -14.33
C TYR A 316 -17.73 -4.42 -13.39
N THR A 317 -17.27 -5.66 -13.48
CA THR A 317 -17.70 -6.76 -12.60
C THR A 317 -16.48 -7.57 -12.18
N PRO A 318 -16.20 -7.71 -10.87
CA PRO A 318 -15.09 -8.52 -10.38
C PRO A 318 -15.16 -9.97 -10.86
N VAL A 319 -14.01 -10.64 -10.92
CA VAL A 319 -13.93 -12.05 -11.33
C VAL A 319 -14.86 -12.93 -10.48
N PRO A 320 -15.61 -13.87 -11.08
CA PRO A 320 -16.59 -14.68 -10.36
C PRO A 320 -16.01 -15.47 -9.18
N ALA A 321 -14.72 -15.82 -9.25
CA ALA A 321 -14.02 -16.57 -8.21
C ALA A 321 -13.90 -15.82 -6.87
N LEU A 322 -14.05 -14.49 -6.85
CA LEU A 322 -14.06 -13.69 -5.61
C LEU A 322 -15.44 -13.59 -4.95
N ARG A 323 -16.51 -14.10 -5.58
CA ARG A 323 -17.88 -13.99 -5.05
C ARG A 323 -18.02 -14.54 -3.62
N ASP A 324 -17.33 -15.63 -3.33
CA ASP A 324 -17.39 -16.30 -2.03
C ASP A 324 -16.23 -15.90 -1.10
N ASP A 325 -15.38 -14.95 -1.49
CA ASP A 325 -14.34 -14.41 -0.62
C ASP A 325 -14.95 -13.45 0.41
N ALA A 326 -15.10 -13.92 1.64
CA ALA A 326 -15.65 -13.13 2.74
C ALA A 326 -14.85 -11.87 3.09
N LYS A 327 -13.61 -11.73 2.60
CA LYS A 327 -12.77 -10.54 2.79
C LYS A 327 -12.84 -9.57 1.62
N PHE A 328 -13.62 -9.86 0.58
CA PHE A 328 -13.79 -9.01 -0.59
C PHE A 328 -15.11 -8.24 -0.51
N SER A 329 -15.01 -6.92 -0.61
CA SER A 329 -16.14 -5.99 -0.53
C SER A 329 -16.58 -5.46 -1.90
N GLY A 330 -15.98 -5.93 -3.00
CA GLY A 330 -16.32 -5.50 -4.35
C GLY A 330 -16.07 -4.01 -4.56
N TYR A 331 -15.05 -3.46 -3.92
CA TYR A 331 -14.64 -2.06 -3.95
C TYR A 331 -15.65 -1.05 -3.39
N ALA A 332 -16.79 -1.51 -2.85
CA ALA A 332 -17.90 -0.68 -2.38
C ALA A 332 -17.54 0.29 -1.24
N THR A 333 -16.41 0.08 -0.57
CA THR A 333 -15.92 0.92 0.53
C THR A 333 -14.99 2.05 0.08
N PHE A 334 -14.87 2.31 -1.24
CA PHE A 334 -13.96 3.32 -1.78
C PHE A 334 -14.13 4.70 -1.14
N ASP A 335 -15.34 5.24 -1.04
CA ASP A 335 -15.53 6.60 -0.50
C ASP A 335 -15.06 6.72 0.96
N GLN A 336 -15.31 5.68 1.77
CA GLN A 336 -14.79 5.61 3.14
C GLN A 336 -13.26 5.53 3.13
N ARG A 337 -12.69 4.71 2.25
CA ARG A 337 -11.24 4.57 2.10
C ARG A 337 -10.62 5.90 1.70
N TRP A 338 -11.16 6.58 0.70
CA TRP A 338 -10.70 7.87 0.22
C TRP A 338 -10.68 8.93 1.33
N GLN A 339 -11.74 9.02 2.13
CA GLN A 339 -11.77 9.96 3.25
C GLN A 339 -10.70 9.63 4.30
N GLN A 340 -10.47 8.35 4.59
CA GLN A 340 -9.40 7.94 5.49
C GLN A 340 -8.01 8.30 4.97
N GLU A 341 -7.78 8.20 3.65
CA GLU A 341 -6.52 8.62 3.04
C GLU A 341 -6.31 10.13 3.17
N ILE A 342 -7.34 10.95 2.94
CA ILE A 342 -7.26 12.40 3.18
C ILE A 342 -6.95 12.71 4.65
N ASP A 343 -7.64 12.08 5.59
CA ASP A 343 -7.41 12.26 7.02
C ASP A 343 -5.99 11.83 7.44
N GLN A 344 -5.42 10.85 6.72
CA GLN A 344 -4.08 10.33 6.98
C GLN A 344 -2.99 11.27 6.45
N ILE A 345 -3.21 12.00 5.36
CA ILE A 345 -2.27 13.04 4.86
C ILE A 345 -1.84 13.95 6.02
N GLY A 346 -2.81 14.48 6.76
CA GLY A 346 -2.56 15.39 7.89
C GLY A 346 -1.86 14.76 9.11
N ARG A 347 -1.50 13.47 9.07
CA ARG A 347 -0.78 12.78 10.17
C ARG A 347 0.63 12.36 9.78
N MET A 348 1.06 12.65 8.56
CA MET A 348 2.35 12.17 8.02
C MET A 348 3.50 13.15 8.17
N ALA A 349 3.31 14.28 8.88
CA ALA A 349 4.36 15.26 9.11
C ALA A 349 5.58 14.66 9.84
N ASP A 350 5.37 13.64 10.66
CA ASP A 350 6.42 12.84 11.32
C ASP A 350 6.39 11.36 10.89
N GLY A 351 5.74 11.05 9.76
CA GLY A 351 5.47 9.68 9.32
C GLY A 351 6.64 8.97 8.63
N GLY A 352 7.89 9.39 8.86
CA GLY A 352 9.04 8.92 8.08
C GLY A 352 8.81 9.10 6.58
N ASP A 353 9.18 8.10 5.78
CA ASP A 353 8.96 8.09 4.33
C ASP A 353 7.49 8.14 3.91
N GLY A 354 6.56 7.75 4.79
CA GLY A 354 5.12 7.82 4.52
C GLY A 354 4.68 9.20 4.03
N ARG A 355 5.36 10.27 4.47
CA ARG A 355 5.11 11.64 3.98
C ARG A 355 5.15 11.73 2.46
N PHE A 356 6.12 11.10 1.79
CA PHE A 356 6.32 11.18 0.35
C PHE A 356 5.28 10.38 -0.45
N TYR A 357 4.78 9.28 0.12
CA TYR A 357 3.65 8.54 -0.45
C TYR A 357 2.43 9.44 -0.54
N TYR A 358 2.11 10.14 0.55
CA TYR A 358 0.93 10.99 0.63
C TYR A 358 1.07 12.30 -0.14
N THR A 359 2.24 12.96 -0.10
CA THR A 359 2.44 14.20 -0.86
C THR A 359 2.53 13.96 -2.36
N GLY A 360 3.18 12.88 -2.81
CA GLY A 360 3.18 12.52 -4.23
C GLY A 360 1.81 12.08 -4.73
N MET A 361 1.08 11.28 -3.94
CA MET A 361 -0.31 10.90 -4.25
C MET A 361 -1.22 12.14 -4.36
N ALA A 362 -1.16 13.04 -3.38
CA ALA A 362 -1.96 14.25 -3.40
C ALA A 362 -1.64 15.13 -4.62
N GLN A 363 -0.36 15.32 -4.94
CA GLN A 363 0.05 16.07 -6.14
C GLN A 363 -0.51 15.45 -7.43
N ALA A 364 -0.46 14.13 -7.59
CA ALA A 364 -1.03 13.44 -8.75
C ALA A 364 -2.54 13.68 -8.89
N VAL A 365 -3.30 13.61 -7.78
CA VAL A 365 -4.74 13.90 -7.78
C VAL A 365 -5.03 15.36 -8.10
N LEU A 366 -4.19 16.30 -7.64
CA LEU A 366 -4.31 17.71 -8.03
C LEU A 366 -4.01 17.90 -9.52
N LEU A 367 -3.03 17.20 -10.06
CA LEU A 367 -2.67 17.27 -11.48
C LEU A 367 -3.79 16.73 -12.38
N ASP A 368 -4.52 15.69 -11.97
CA ASP A 368 -5.72 15.24 -12.70
C ASP A 368 -6.78 16.35 -12.83
N ARG A 369 -6.88 17.22 -11.83
CA ARG A 369 -7.87 18.32 -11.80
C ARG A 369 -7.38 19.56 -12.54
N LEU A 370 -6.09 19.84 -12.50
CA LEU A 370 -5.52 21.13 -12.91
C LEU A 370 -4.75 21.08 -14.23
N LEU A 371 -4.25 19.91 -14.64
CA LEU A 371 -3.41 19.76 -15.83
C LEU A 371 -3.75 18.48 -16.62
N PRO A 372 -4.85 18.47 -17.38
CA PRO A 372 -5.18 17.33 -18.25
C PRO A 372 -4.01 16.95 -19.16
N GLY A 373 -3.69 15.65 -19.23
CA GLY A 373 -2.57 15.13 -20.02
C GLY A 373 -1.22 15.09 -19.30
N TRP A 374 -1.12 15.51 -18.04
CA TRP A 374 0.15 15.52 -17.28
C TRP A 374 0.88 14.16 -17.23
N LYS A 375 0.14 13.05 -17.27
CA LYS A 375 0.68 11.67 -17.21
C LYS A 375 1.59 11.35 -18.40
N GLU A 376 1.40 12.01 -19.55
CA GLU A 376 2.26 11.84 -20.73
C GLU A 376 3.68 12.36 -20.50
N GLN A 377 3.85 13.29 -19.56
CA GLN A 377 5.13 13.95 -19.26
C GLN A 377 5.78 13.41 -17.99
N ALA A 378 5.00 12.81 -17.08
CA ALA A 378 5.46 12.45 -15.72
C ALA A 378 6.68 11.52 -15.69
N PHE A 379 6.90 10.75 -16.76
CA PHE A 379 8.01 9.79 -16.86
C PHE A 379 9.23 10.36 -17.61
N ALA A 380 9.12 11.55 -18.19
CA ALA A 380 10.25 12.20 -18.84
C ALA A 380 11.37 12.55 -17.84
N GLU A 381 12.59 12.62 -18.36
CA GLU A 381 13.77 13.03 -17.61
C GLU A 381 13.61 14.47 -17.09
N GLY A 382 14.00 14.71 -15.83
CA GLY A 382 13.92 16.02 -15.20
C GLY A 382 12.51 16.54 -14.88
N VAL A 383 11.45 15.80 -15.23
CA VAL A 383 10.07 16.17 -14.90
C VAL A 383 9.69 15.61 -13.54
N TRP A 384 9.21 16.46 -12.63
CA TRP A 384 8.73 16.08 -11.29
C TRP A 384 7.33 16.62 -11.05
N LEU A 385 6.59 15.98 -10.13
CA LEU A 385 5.18 16.30 -9.87
C LEU A 385 4.98 17.77 -9.49
N GLU A 386 5.85 18.33 -8.65
CA GLU A 386 5.76 19.72 -8.24
C GLU A 386 5.99 20.70 -9.41
N GLY A 387 6.88 20.38 -10.35
CA GLY A 387 7.12 21.23 -11.53
C GLY A 387 5.93 21.23 -12.50
N LEU A 388 5.26 20.08 -12.64
CA LEU A 388 4.00 19.99 -13.36
C LEU A 388 2.91 20.80 -12.64
N LEU A 389 2.86 20.74 -11.31
CA LEU A 389 1.86 21.45 -10.52
C LEU A 389 2.08 22.97 -10.57
N GLU A 390 3.34 23.43 -10.52
CA GLU A 390 3.71 24.83 -10.76
C GLU A 390 3.21 25.31 -12.12
N THR A 391 3.38 24.50 -13.16
CA THR A 391 2.88 24.82 -14.51
C THR A 391 1.36 24.93 -14.54
N ALA A 392 0.67 24.07 -13.80
CA ALA A 392 -0.79 24.02 -13.75
C ALA A 392 -1.45 25.23 -13.07
N VAL A 393 -0.73 25.94 -12.19
CA VAL A 393 -1.29 27.02 -11.35
C VAL A 393 -0.73 28.41 -11.62
N ARG A 394 0.09 28.53 -12.69
CA ARG A 394 0.68 29.79 -13.16
C ARG A 394 -0.33 30.78 -13.71
#